data_AF-A0A7S2A8J9-F1
#
_entry.id   AF-A0A7S2A8J9-F1
#
_cell.length_a   1.000
_cell.length_b   1.000
_cell.length_c   1.000
_cell.angle_alpha   90.00
_cell.angle_beta   90.00
_cell.angle_gamma   90.00
#
_symmetry.space_group_name_H-M   'P 1'
#
loop_
_entity.id
_entity.type
_entity.pdbx_description
1 polymer ?
#
loop_
_entity_poly.entity_id
_entity_poly.type
_entity_poly.pdbx_seq_one_letter_code
_entity_poly.pdbx_strand_id
1 'polypeptide(L)'
;MCRPDALLTTHRTGSSGSGSGFGSGSGFFGLPLRSPLRVLNDDLTECLRVLPPSLRPLILRTKLWINSSYSYGTPLDPHRPSHIATHHHPAWLVAIANDRPEKAGGIEVYSIDWYLRMREHWNGAGLMLHELCHLIHQTALPHGLENAQVKRMHRNAVRCGRYDDVPRRDWAGRDE
;
A
#
# COMPACT_ATOMS: atom_id res chain seq x y z
N MET A 1 -3.48 32.96 -1.74
CA MET A 1 -4.81 32.97 -1.11
C MET A 1 -5.76 32.13 -1.96
N CYS A 2 -6.06 30.90 -1.51
CA CYS A 2 -7.29 30.11 -1.68
C CYS A 2 -7.00 28.66 -1.25
N ARG A 3 -7.87 28.09 -0.42
CA ARG A 3 -7.72 26.82 0.32
C ARG A 3 -7.76 25.57 -0.57
N PRO A 4 -7.37 24.39 -0.04
CA PRO A 4 -7.98 23.13 -0.44
C PRO A 4 -8.56 22.39 0.77
N ASP A 5 -9.85 22.63 1.06
CA ASP A 5 -10.72 21.65 1.70
C ASP A 5 -11.55 21.01 0.58
N ALA A 6 -11.18 19.78 0.17
CA ALA A 6 -11.91 18.89 -0.74
C ALA A 6 -10.96 17.75 -1.16
N LEU A 7 -11.28 16.46 -1.24
CA LEU A 7 -12.50 15.67 -1.14
C LEU A 7 -12.03 14.21 -1.02
N LEU A 8 -12.51 13.44 -0.04
CA LEU A 8 -12.55 11.98 -0.11
C LEU A 8 -14.02 11.60 -0.31
N THR A 9 -14.40 11.29 -1.55
CA THR A 9 -15.74 10.82 -1.88
C THR A 9 -15.82 9.32 -1.58
N THR A 10 -16.63 8.95 -0.59
CA THR A 10 -16.90 7.56 -0.23
C THR A 10 -18.15 7.04 -0.94
N HIS A 11 -18.07 5.88 -1.59
CA HIS A 11 -19.25 5.07 -1.88
C HIS A 11 -19.39 4.00 -0.78
N ARG A 12 -20.40 4.14 0.09
CA ARG A 12 -20.85 3.09 1.01
C ARG A 12 -21.93 2.26 0.32
N THR A 13 -21.76 0.94 0.28
CA THR A 13 -22.87 0.01 0.10
C THR A 13 -23.35 -0.45 1.48
N GLY A 14 -24.59 -0.13 1.81
CA GLY A 14 -25.22 -0.50 3.07
C GLY A 14 -25.71 -1.94 3.04
N SER A 15 -25.55 -2.64 4.16
CA SER A 15 -26.40 -3.79 4.52
C SER A 15 -26.77 -3.65 5.99
N SER A 16 -28.08 -3.58 6.22
CA SER A 16 -28.72 -3.45 7.53
C SER A 16 -28.83 -4.82 8.19
N GLY A 17 -28.23 -4.95 9.36
CA GLY A 17 -28.39 -6.10 10.25
C GLY A 17 -28.55 -5.62 11.68
N SER A 18 -29.77 -5.72 12.18
CA SER A 18 -30.17 -5.47 13.57
C SER A 18 -29.70 -6.60 14.49
N GLY A 19 -29.06 -6.27 15.60
CA GLY A 19 -28.70 -7.23 16.65
C GLY A 19 -28.44 -6.55 17.99
N SER A 20 -29.39 -6.67 18.90
CA SER A 20 -29.30 -6.33 20.32
C SER A 20 -28.63 -7.48 21.09
N GLY A 21 -27.77 -7.16 22.07
CA GLY A 21 -27.24 -8.15 23.02
C GLY A 21 -26.10 -7.61 23.86
N PHE A 22 -26.41 -7.22 25.10
CA PHE A 22 -25.44 -6.86 26.14
C PHE A 22 -24.65 -8.10 26.60
N GLY A 23 -23.34 -7.93 26.80
CA GLY A 23 -22.48 -8.90 27.44
C GLY A 23 -21.20 -8.24 27.93
N SER A 24 -21.17 -7.95 29.24
CA SER A 24 -19.98 -7.47 29.95
C SER A 24 -18.88 -8.53 29.95
N GLY A 25 -17.72 -8.18 29.41
CA GLY A 25 -16.51 -9.01 29.44
C GLY A 25 -15.27 -8.12 29.55
N SER A 26 -14.65 -8.14 30.71
CA SER A 26 -13.34 -7.58 31.00
C SER A 26 -12.25 -8.18 30.12
N GLY A 27 -11.43 -7.37 29.45
CA GLY A 27 -10.19 -7.84 28.83
C GLY A 27 -9.59 -6.87 27.81
N PHE A 28 -8.32 -6.53 28.02
CA PHE A 28 -7.42 -5.72 27.18
C PHE A 28 -7.66 -4.21 27.19
N PHE A 29 -6.69 -3.47 27.74
CA PHE A 29 -6.49 -2.04 27.48
C PHE A 29 -6.20 -1.87 25.98
N GLY A 30 -7.27 -1.72 25.20
CA GLY A 30 -7.21 -1.39 23.79
C GLY A 30 -6.67 0.03 23.65
N LEU A 31 -5.43 0.19 23.18
CA LEU A 31 -5.04 1.43 22.53
C LEU A 31 -6.10 1.72 21.45
N PRO A 32 -6.63 2.95 21.36
CA PRO A 32 -7.65 3.25 20.37
C PRO A 32 -7.11 2.88 18.99
N LEU A 33 -7.77 1.93 18.32
CA LEU A 33 -7.42 1.51 16.97
C LEU A 33 -7.36 2.78 16.12
N ARG A 34 -6.15 3.16 15.69
CA ARG A 34 -5.99 4.32 14.81
C ARG A 34 -6.79 4.03 13.55
N SER A 35 -7.58 5.02 13.11
CA SER A 35 -8.31 4.91 11.84
C SER A 35 -7.33 4.47 10.74
N PRO A 36 -7.65 3.43 9.94
CA PRO A 36 -6.74 2.98 8.89
C PRO A 36 -6.36 4.09 7.91
N LEU A 37 -7.27 5.01 7.63
CA LEU A 37 -7.01 6.19 6.80
C LEU A 37 -5.98 7.12 7.42
N ARG A 38 -6.00 7.27 8.76
CA ARG A 38 -4.99 8.06 9.46
C ARG A 38 -3.62 7.41 9.37
N VAL A 39 -3.53 6.10 9.54
CA VAL A 39 -2.26 5.36 9.42
C VAL A 39 -1.68 5.50 8.01
N LEU A 40 -2.50 5.30 6.99
CA LEU A 40 -2.06 5.48 5.59
C LEU A 40 -1.61 6.93 5.32
N ASN A 41 -2.30 7.92 5.86
CA ASN A 41 -1.89 9.33 5.72
C ASN A 41 -0.56 9.63 6.44
N ASP A 42 -0.37 9.08 7.64
CA ASP A 42 0.89 9.20 8.39
C ASP A 42 2.04 8.57 7.58
N ASP A 43 1.83 7.38 7.01
CA ASP A 43 2.83 6.69 6.18
C ASP A 43 3.16 7.45 4.89
N LEU A 44 2.16 8.02 4.21
CA LEU A 44 2.38 8.91 3.06
C LEU A 44 3.17 10.16 3.45
N THR A 45 2.89 10.72 4.63
CA THR A 45 3.61 11.91 5.14
C THR A 45 5.09 11.58 5.38
N GLU A 46 5.39 10.42 5.96
CA GLU A 46 6.77 9.96 6.12
C GLU A 46 7.45 9.69 4.77
N CYS A 47 6.75 9.11 3.80
CA CYS A 47 7.27 8.95 2.44
C CYS A 47 7.66 10.31 1.83
N LEU A 48 6.80 11.33 1.98
CA LEU A 48 7.05 12.69 1.49
C LEU A 48 8.22 13.39 2.20
N ARG A 49 8.62 12.92 3.39
CA ARG A 49 9.77 13.45 4.14
C ARG A 49 11.09 12.91 3.59
N VAL A 50 11.12 11.67 3.10
CA VAL A 50 12.34 11.02 2.59
C VAL A 50 12.51 11.18 1.08
N LEU A 51 11.42 11.32 0.32
CA LEU A 51 11.45 11.46 -1.13
C LEU A 51 11.80 12.90 -1.56
N PRO A 52 12.51 13.08 -2.70
CA PRO A 52 12.79 14.39 -3.26
C PRO A 52 11.52 15.26 -3.43
N PRO A 53 11.56 16.58 -3.12
CA PRO A 53 10.40 17.46 -3.26
C PRO A 53 9.78 17.49 -4.66
N SER A 54 10.58 17.23 -5.70
CA SER A 54 10.12 17.14 -7.09
C SER A 54 9.11 16.01 -7.34
N LEU A 55 9.04 15.00 -6.47
CA LEU A 55 8.12 13.86 -6.58
C LEU A 55 6.77 14.10 -5.90
N ARG A 56 6.62 15.18 -5.12
CA ARG A 56 5.36 15.48 -4.41
C ARG A 56 4.13 15.51 -5.33
N PRO A 57 4.17 16.11 -6.54
CA PRO A 57 3.01 16.11 -7.43
C PRO A 57 2.64 14.72 -7.96
N LEU A 58 3.59 13.77 -8.01
CA LEU A 58 3.29 12.37 -8.35
C LEU A 58 2.59 11.69 -7.17
N ILE A 59 3.15 11.81 -5.97
CA ILE A 59 2.63 11.14 -4.78
C ILE A 59 1.21 11.65 -4.45
N LEU A 60 0.98 12.97 -4.51
CA LEU A 60 -0.32 13.56 -4.17
C LEU A 60 -1.45 13.23 -5.16
N ARG A 61 -1.12 12.83 -6.41
CA ARG A 61 -2.11 12.42 -7.41
C ARG A 61 -2.29 10.91 -7.50
N THR A 62 -1.41 10.13 -6.86
CA THR A 62 -1.50 8.67 -6.85
C THR A 62 -2.78 8.24 -6.13
N LYS A 63 -3.61 7.45 -6.83
CA LYS A 63 -4.84 6.89 -6.25
C LYS A 63 -4.49 5.72 -5.33
N LEU A 64 -5.05 5.72 -4.12
CA LEU A 64 -5.03 4.58 -3.22
C LEU A 64 -6.36 3.83 -3.29
N TRP A 65 -6.30 2.52 -3.53
CA TRP A 65 -7.43 1.61 -3.46
C TRP A 65 -7.31 0.79 -2.19
N ILE A 66 -8.33 0.81 -1.34
CA ILE A 66 -8.26 0.21 0.00
C ILE A 66 -9.40 -0.79 0.14
N ASN A 67 -9.04 -2.04 0.42
CA ASN A 67 -9.99 -3.12 0.61
C ASN A 67 -9.86 -3.72 2.02
N SER A 68 -10.98 -4.15 2.59
CA SER A 68 -10.98 -5.03 3.77
C SER A 68 -10.60 -6.46 3.38
N SER A 69 -11.12 -6.91 2.23
CA SER A 69 -10.80 -8.18 1.59
C SER A 69 -10.88 -8.03 0.07
N TYR A 70 -10.03 -8.74 -0.65
CA TYR A 70 -10.03 -8.75 -2.11
C TYR A 70 -9.81 -10.17 -2.64
N SER A 71 -10.43 -10.48 -3.77
CA SER A 71 -10.22 -11.74 -4.49
C SER A 71 -10.49 -11.55 -5.97
N TYR A 72 -9.71 -12.24 -6.81
CA TYR A 72 -9.88 -12.28 -8.26
C TYR A 72 -9.66 -13.71 -8.79
N GLY A 73 -9.87 -13.93 -10.09
CA GLY A 73 -9.84 -15.27 -10.69
C GLY A 73 -11.24 -15.89 -10.81
N THR A 74 -11.31 -17.20 -11.02
CA THR A 74 -12.60 -17.89 -11.20
C THR A 74 -13.21 -18.26 -9.85
N PRO A 75 -14.54 -18.48 -9.76
CA PRO A 75 -15.15 -18.97 -8.52
C PRO A 75 -14.58 -20.31 -8.02
N LEU A 76 -14.06 -21.14 -8.93
CA LEU A 76 -13.46 -22.44 -8.62
C LEU A 76 -11.99 -22.34 -8.16
N ASP A 77 -11.30 -21.26 -8.52
CA ASP A 77 -9.91 -21.01 -8.16
C ASP A 77 -9.68 -19.50 -7.89
N PRO A 78 -10.15 -19.00 -6.74
CA PRO A 78 -10.01 -17.60 -6.40
C PRO A 78 -8.63 -17.29 -5.82
N HIS A 79 -7.90 -16.37 -6.44
CA HIS A 79 -6.71 -15.79 -5.86
C HIS A 79 -7.07 -14.67 -4.86
N ARG A 80 -6.55 -14.77 -3.63
CA ARG A 80 -6.81 -13.86 -2.51
C ARG A 80 -5.53 -13.18 -2.02
N PRO A 81 -5.02 -12.16 -2.72
CA PRO A 81 -3.86 -11.43 -2.25
C PRO A 81 -4.20 -10.67 -0.95
N SER A 82 -3.25 -10.60 -0.04
CA SER A 82 -3.36 -9.83 1.21
C SER A 82 -2.40 -8.62 1.26
N HIS A 83 -1.46 -8.55 0.33
CA HIS A 83 -0.39 -7.57 0.29
C HIS A 83 -0.85 -6.20 -0.25
N ILE A 84 0.11 -5.30 -0.44
CA ILE A 84 -0.06 -4.04 -1.17
C ILE A 84 0.67 -4.15 -2.52
N ALA A 85 0.11 -3.57 -3.58
CA ALA A 85 0.71 -3.65 -4.91
C ALA A 85 0.47 -2.38 -5.74
N THR A 86 1.43 -2.08 -6.60
CA THR A 86 1.34 -1.04 -7.62
C THR A 86 0.84 -1.61 -8.93
N HIS A 87 -0.12 -0.93 -9.55
CA HIS A 87 -0.73 -1.36 -10.80
C HIS A 87 -0.14 -0.62 -12.00
N HIS A 88 0.73 -1.27 -12.77
CA HIS A 88 1.48 -0.59 -13.84
C HIS A 88 0.70 -0.35 -15.13
N HIS A 89 -0.07 -1.34 -15.58
CA HIS A 89 -0.69 -1.34 -16.91
C HIS A 89 -2.15 -1.81 -16.86
N PRO A 90 -3.10 -1.07 -17.47
CA PRO A 90 -4.51 -1.43 -17.49
C PRO A 90 -4.77 -2.74 -18.26
N ALA A 91 -3.95 -3.05 -19.27
CA ALA A 91 -4.09 -4.28 -20.05
C ALA A 91 -3.92 -5.54 -19.19
N TRP A 92 -2.98 -5.55 -18.24
CA TRP A 92 -2.79 -6.68 -17.32
C TRP A 92 -3.98 -6.84 -16.36
N LEU A 93 -4.50 -5.71 -15.85
CA LEU A 93 -5.67 -5.71 -14.98
C LEU A 93 -6.89 -6.34 -15.67
N VAL A 94 -7.14 -5.99 -16.92
CA VAL A 94 -8.27 -6.55 -17.68
C VAL A 94 -8.01 -8.00 -18.11
N ALA A 95 -6.86 -8.27 -18.73
CA ALA A 95 -6.61 -9.55 -19.38
C ALA A 95 -6.24 -10.68 -18.41
N ILE A 96 -5.57 -10.35 -17.30
CA ILE A 96 -5.03 -11.35 -16.36
C ILE A 96 -5.77 -11.32 -15.03
N ALA A 97 -5.96 -10.13 -14.44
CA ALA A 97 -6.61 -10.03 -13.13
C ALA A 97 -8.14 -10.02 -13.20
N ASN A 98 -8.74 -9.79 -14.38
CA ASN A 98 -10.17 -9.53 -14.54
C ASN A 98 -10.65 -8.42 -13.57
N ASP A 99 -9.94 -7.30 -13.56
CA ASP A 99 -10.11 -6.18 -12.65
C ASP A 99 -10.24 -4.84 -13.39
N ARG A 100 -10.51 -3.77 -12.63
CA ARG A 100 -10.79 -2.42 -13.08
C ARG A 100 -9.56 -1.73 -13.67
N PRO A 101 -9.56 -1.32 -14.95
CA PRO A 101 -8.42 -0.66 -15.58
C PRO A 101 -8.08 0.70 -14.94
N GLU A 102 -9.03 1.36 -14.25
CA GLU A 102 -8.84 2.65 -13.57
C GLU A 102 -7.86 2.57 -12.39
N LYS A 103 -7.52 1.35 -11.95
CA LYS A 103 -6.51 1.12 -10.92
C LYS A 103 -5.09 1.35 -11.41
N ALA A 104 -4.87 1.35 -12.73
CA ALA A 104 -3.55 1.60 -13.30
C ALA A 104 -2.97 2.97 -12.88
N GLY A 105 -1.69 2.99 -12.56
CA GLY A 105 -1.00 4.14 -11.97
C GLY A 105 -1.34 4.42 -10.51
N GLY A 106 -2.09 3.51 -9.86
CA GLY A 106 -2.43 3.56 -8.44
C GLY A 106 -1.74 2.48 -7.63
N ILE A 107 -1.93 2.57 -6.31
CA ILE A 107 -1.50 1.55 -5.35
C ILE A 107 -2.76 0.95 -4.71
N GLU A 108 -2.79 -0.37 -4.58
CA GLU A 108 -3.89 -1.10 -3.97
C GLU A 108 -3.44 -1.84 -2.72
N VAL A 109 -4.13 -1.57 -1.61
CA VAL A 109 -4.05 -2.33 -0.37
C VAL A 109 -5.15 -3.40 -0.42
N TYR A 110 -4.77 -4.66 -0.67
CA TYR A 110 -5.74 -5.76 -0.82
C TYR A 110 -6.39 -6.19 0.50
N SER A 111 -5.67 -6.04 1.62
CA SER A 111 -6.21 -6.20 2.96
C SER A 111 -5.63 -5.15 3.90
N ILE A 112 -6.48 -4.21 4.33
CA ILE A 112 -6.07 -3.16 5.26
C ILE A 112 -5.60 -3.72 6.61
N ASP A 113 -6.22 -4.79 7.10
CA ASP A 113 -5.82 -5.44 8.34
C ASP A 113 -4.43 -6.08 8.23
N TRP A 114 -4.12 -6.69 7.08
CA TRP A 114 -2.78 -7.20 6.82
C TRP A 114 -1.76 -6.07 6.76
N TYR A 115 -2.07 -4.97 6.07
CA TYR A 115 -1.18 -3.80 5.98
C TYR A 115 -0.88 -3.21 7.37
N LEU A 116 -1.90 -3.04 8.21
CA LEU A 116 -1.74 -2.51 9.56
C LEU A 116 -0.83 -3.38 10.44
N ARG A 117 -0.89 -4.71 10.28
CA ARG A 117 0.02 -5.63 10.98
C ARG A 117 1.43 -5.60 10.40
N MET A 118 1.55 -5.55 9.08
CA MET A 118 2.84 -5.72 8.41
C MET A 118 3.66 -4.43 8.32
N ARG A 119 3.05 -3.24 8.35
CA ARG A 119 3.80 -1.98 8.21
C ARG A 119 4.93 -1.85 9.22
N GLU A 120 4.74 -2.32 10.46
CA GLU A 120 5.78 -2.25 11.49
C GLU A 120 6.98 -3.13 11.15
N HIS A 121 6.73 -4.28 10.51
CA HIS A 121 7.80 -5.16 10.02
C HIS A 121 8.69 -4.47 8.97
N TRP A 122 8.10 -3.55 8.23
CA TRP A 122 8.75 -2.80 7.15
C TRP A 122 9.07 -1.36 7.57
N ASN A 123 9.47 -1.15 8.82
CA ASN A 123 9.89 0.14 9.36
C ASN A 123 8.82 1.26 9.22
N GLY A 124 7.55 0.89 9.42
CA GLY A 124 6.41 1.80 9.29
C GLY A 124 6.05 2.04 7.82
N ALA A 125 6.44 3.19 7.29
CA ALA A 125 6.06 3.62 5.95
C ALA A 125 6.75 2.84 4.81
N GLY A 126 7.65 1.89 5.11
CA GLY A 126 8.50 1.23 4.11
C GLY A 126 7.72 0.47 3.04
N LEU A 127 6.60 -0.18 3.38
CA LEU A 127 5.72 -0.81 2.38
C LEU A 127 5.12 0.22 1.42
N MET A 128 4.58 1.33 1.94
CA MET A 128 4.02 2.38 1.10
C MET A 128 5.10 3.02 0.23
N LEU A 129 6.29 3.25 0.80
CA LEU A 129 7.43 3.79 0.09
C LEU A 129 7.88 2.86 -1.04
N HIS A 130 7.91 1.55 -0.80
CA HIS A 130 8.23 0.54 -1.80
C HIS A 130 7.29 0.65 -3.01
N GLU A 131 5.98 0.72 -2.78
CA GLU A 131 4.99 0.86 -3.86
C GLU A 131 5.10 2.22 -4.58
N LEU A 132 5.36 3.30 -3.86
CA LEU A 132 5.63 4.59 -4.50
C LEU A 132 6.89 4.54 -5.38
N CYS A 133 7.93 3.81 -4.99
CA CYS A 133 9.14 3.61 -5.79
C CYS A 133 8.85 2.92 -7.12
N HIS A 134 7.91 1.97 -7.17
CA HIS A 134 7.46 1.37 -8.43
C HIS A 134 6.88 2.40 -9.40
N LEU A 135 6.02 3.31 -8.90
CA LEU A 135 5.48 4.42 -9.70
C LEU A 135 6.56 5.42 -10.11
N ILE A 136 7.50 5.73 -9.22
CA ILE A 136 8.63 6.63 -9.51
C ILE A 136 9.50 6.02 -10.61
N HIS A 137 9.85 4.74 -10.51
CA HIS A 137 10.60 4.04 -11.54
C HIS A 137 9.87 4.10 -12.88
N GLN A 138 8.57 3.83 -12.90
CA GLN A 138 7.78 3.86 -14.13
C GLN A 138 7.69 5.25 -14.76
N THR A 139 7.58 6.32 -13.97
CA THR A 139 7.16 7.65 -14.46
C THR A 139 8.26 8.71 -14.46
N ALA A 140 9.28 8.58 -13.62
CA ALA A 140 10.31 9.60 -13.44
C ALA A 140 11.68 9.21 -14.01
N LEU A 141 11.92 7.92 -14.27
CA LEU A 141 13.21 7.45 -14.78
C LEU A 141 13.22 7.28 -16.30
N PRO A 142 14.37 7.53 -16.97
CA PRO A 142 14.56 7.15 -18.36
C PRO A 142 14.30 5.66 -18.55
N HIS A 143 13.49 5.32 -19.57
CA HIS A 143 13.04 3.96 -19.87
C HIS A 143 12.22 3.28 -18.77
N GLY A 144 11.70 4.05 -17.79
CA GLY A 144 10.75 3.54 -16.81
C GLY A 144 11.30 2.38 -15.97
N LEU A 145 10.50 1.31 -15.87
CA LEU A 145 10.86 0.06 -15.19
C LEU A 145 12.06 -0.66 -15.83
N GLU A 146 12.39 -0.32 -17.08
CA GLU A 146 13.54 -0.87 -17.82
C GLU A 146 14.84 -0.07 -17.60
N ASN A 147 14.85 0.87 -16.64
CA ASN A 147 16.04 1.68 -16.36
C ASN A 147 17.27 0.80 -16.03
N ALA A 148 18.27 0.85 -16.92
CA ALA A 148 19.44 -0.01 -16.84
C ALA A 148 20.30 0.23 -15.58
N GLN A 149 20.34 1.47 -15.08
CA GLN A 149 21.09 1.82 -13.87
C GLN A 149 20.45 1.19 -12.64
N VAL A 150 19.12 1.29 -12.48
CA VAL A 150 18.40 0.65 -11.38
C VAL A 150 18.60 -0.87 -11.41
N LYS A 151 18.43 -1.50 -12.57
CA LYS A 151 18.67 -2.95 -12.72
C LYS A 151 20.10 -3.36 -12.37
N ARG A 152 21.10 -2.54 -12.75
CA ARG A 152 22.50 -2.78 -12.38
C ARG A 152 22.74 -2.63 -10.88
N MET A 153 22.19 -1.59 -10.25
CA MET A 153 22.30 -1.37 -8.81
C MET A 153 21.65 -2.50 -8.01
N HIS A 154 20.47 -2.95 -8.42
CA HIS A 154 19.80 -4.11 -7.82
C HIS A 154 20.66 -5.38 -7.90
N ARG A 155 21.16 -5.72 -9.10
CA ARG A 155 22.05 -6.89 -9.27
C ARG A 155 23.31 -6.80 -8.40
N ASN A 156 23.89 -5.60 -8.29
CA ASN A 156 25.05 -5.38 -7.44
C ASN A 156 24.71 -5.58 -5.96
N ALA A 157 23.57 -5.05 -5.49
CA ALA A 157 23.11 -5.20 -4.11
C ALA A 157 22.85 -6.67 -3.75
N VAL A 158 22.20 -7.42 -4.64
CA VAL A 158 22.00 -8.86 -4.48
C VAL A 158 23.35 -9.59 -4.42
N ARG A 159 24.25 -9.32 -5.37
CA ARG A 159 25.55 -9.98 -5.44
C ARG A 159 26.43 -9.73 -4.20
N CYS A 160 26.34 -8.55 -3.60
CA CYS A 160 27.11 -8.23 -2.39
C CYS A 160 26.35 -8.48 -1.08
N GLY A 161 25.20 -9.16 -1.12
CA GLY A 161 24.38 -9.46 0.06
C GLY A 161 23.66 -8.25 0.67
N ARG A 162 23.89 -7.03 0.16
CA ARG A 162 23.29 -5.80 0.68
C ARG A 162 21.79 -5.69 0.45
N TYR A 163 21.25 -6.48 -0.47
CA TYR A 163 19.80 -6.51 -0.70
C TYR A 163 19.06 -7.12 0.48
N ASP A 164 19.64 -8.15 1.09
CA ASP A 164 19.07 -8.85 2.24
C ASP A 164 19.50 -8.21 3.58
N ASP A 165 20.63 -7.50 3.59
CA ASP A 165 21.15 -6.70 4.71
C ASP A 165 20.42 -5.35 4.87
N VAL A 166 19.08 -5.39 4.89
CA VAL A 166 18.23 -4.24 5.18
C VAL A 166 17.58 -4.48 6.53
N PRO A 167 17.82 -3.63 7.56
CA PRO A 167 17.21 -3.79 8.87
C PRO A 167 15.69 -3.90 8.76
N ARG A 168 15.12 -4.98 9.27
CA ARG A 168 13.68 -5.18 9.42
C ARG A 168 13.41 -5.31 10.90
N ARG A 169 12.44 -4.56 11.41
CA ARG A 169 11.90 -4.86 12.74
C ARG A 169 11.03 -6.10 12.59
N ASP A 170 11.13 -7.10 13.45
CA ASP A 170 10.07 -8.10 13.45
C ASP A 170 8.75 -7.45 13.95
N TRP A 171 7.60 -8.04 13.62
CA TRP A 171 6.30 -7.58 14.15
C TRP A 171 6.16 -7.79 15.66
N ALA A 172 7.14 -8.45 16.30
CA ALA A 172 7.23 -8.68 17.74
C ALA A 172 8.18 -7.71 18.46
N GLY A 173 8.72 -6.70 17.76
CA GLY A 173 9.64 -5.70 18.31
C GLY A 173 11.05 -6.20 18.64
N ARG A 174 11.48 -7.33 18.08
CA ARG A 174 12.89 -7.76 18.09
C ARG A 174 13.60 -7.12 16.90
N ASP A 175 14.72 -6.51 17.20
CA ASP A 175 15.72 -6.15 16.21
C ASP A 175 16.50 -7.44 15.89
N GLU A 176 16.40 -7.95 14.66
CA GLU A 176 17.32 -8.95 14.10
C GLU A 176 18.42 -8.26 13.30
#